data_AF-A0A1G9L9N9-F1
#
_entry.id   AF-A0A1G9L9N9-F1
#
_cell.length_a   1.000
_cell.length_b   1.000
_cell.length_c   1.000
_cell.angle_alpha   90.00
_cell.angle_beta   90.00
_cell.angle_gamma   90.00
#
_symmetry.space_group_name_H-M   'P 1'
#
loop_
_entity.id
_entity.type
_entity.pdbx_description
1 polymer ?
#
loop_
_entity_poly.entity_id
_entity_poly.type
_entity_poly.pdbx_seq_one_letter_code
_entity_poly.pdbx_strand_id
1 'polypeptide(L)'
;MKDSLGISDVDVVSTSYGEVMYQRLTNKPVFLLLNKKEFVSKIPIMLKKYDYNDYIYSYSFYAELKRHLDSGQLTKAFLTETFGKVSREIEEEDGIKNLIFRKNNAKISFDGDSAVKVDVINYRAYDLHKTAILEYKVTGEDYSIGFDITISNLSDSEKTIKYVYITVTARNPVSDKIGTKTVRAIGPIKSGDYGDYSFENTFYSSTAKYLSLDAIKIQYMDGSIKLLNKAQTRAITTVDWEEEGNRTLDD
;
A
#
# COMPACT_ATOMS: atom_id res chain seq x y z
N MET A 1 0.00 19.34 20.59
CA MET A 1 -0.28 19.98 21.89
C MET A 1 -0.79 18.86 22.79
N LYS A 2 -0.09 18.53 23.88
CA LYS A 2 -0.56 17.49 24.83
C LYS A 2 -1.75 18.03 25.60
N ASP A 3 -2.79 17.22 25.77
CA ASP A 3 -3.90 17.60 26.65
C ASP A 3 -3.45 17.64 28.12
N SER A 4 -4.36 18.01 29.01
CA SER A 4 -4.10 18.09 30.46
C SER A 4 -3.72 16.74 31.11
N LEU A 5 -3.87 15.62 30.39
CA LEU A 5 -3.46 14.28 30.82
C LEU A 5 -2.11 13.87 30.22
N GLY A 6 -1.47 14.74 29.44
CA GLY A 6 -0.25 14.42 28.71
C GLY A 6 -0.49 13.56 27.46
N ILE A 7 -1.76 13.35 27.11
CA ILE A 7 -2.19 12.52 25.98
C ILE A 7 -2.25 13.45 24.76
N SER A 8 -1.40 13.18 23.77
CA SER A 8 -1.57 13.71 22.42
C SER A 8 -1.63 12.53 21.46
N ASP A 9 -2.20 12.77 20.28
CA ASP A 9 -2.12 11.84 19.17
C ASP A 9 -2.75 10.47 19.50
N VAL A 10 -4.01 10.51 19.96
CA VAL A 10 -4.84 9.33 20.16
C VAL A 10 -6.00 9.30 19.19
N ASP A 11 -6.40 8.08 18.81
CA ASP A 11 -7.66 7.82 18.15
C ASP A 11 -8.71 7.35 19.18
N VAL A 12 -9.91 7.92 19.08
CA VAL A 12 -10.99 7.65 20.03
C VAL A 12 -12.04 6.78 19.37
N VAL A 13 -12.25 5.59 19.93
CA VAL A 13 -13.31 4.67 19.52
C VAL A 13 -14.45 4.75 20.51
N SER A 14 -15.57 5.32 20.04
CA SER A 14 -16.81 5.42 20.82
C SER A 14 -17.68 4.18 20.68
N THR A 15 -18.26 3.74 21.79
CA THR A 15 -19.22 2.61 21.85
C THR A 15 -20.40 2.98 22.75
N SER A 16 -21.45 2.15 22.75
CA SER A 16 -22.55 2.30 23.70
C SER A 16 -22.13 2.12 25.18
N TYR A 17 -20.94 1.54 25.43
CA TYR A 17 -20.43 1.25 26.77
C TYR A 17 -19.43 2.31 27.29
N GLY A 18 -18.96 3.19 26.41
CA GLY A 18 -17.94 4.19 26.71
C GLY A 18 -16.95 4.37 25.56
N GLU A 19 -15.78 4.90 25.86
CA GLU A 19 -14.75 5.28 24.89
C GLU A 19 -13.42 4.56 25.17
N VAL A 20 -12.70 4.21 24.12
CA VAL A 20 -11.31 3.74 24.20
C VAL A 20 -10.43 4.66 23.39
N MET A 21 -9.36 5.15 24.00
CA MET A 21 -8.34 5.96 23.34
C MET A 21 -7.15 5.08 23.02
N TYR A 22 -6.76 5.02 21.74
CA TYR A 22 -5.60 4.27 21.26
C TYR A 22 -4.48 5.23 20.90
N GLN A 23 -3.24 4.88 21.23
CA GLN A 23 -2.09 5.61 20.73
C GLN A 23 -2.03 5.43 19.21
N ARG A 24 -2.02 6.54 18.47
CA ARG A 24 -1.90 6.54 17.00
C ARG A 24 -0.69 5.76 16.53
N LEU A 25 -0.78 5.22 15.31
CA LEU A 25 0.23 4.33 14.72
C LEU A 25 0.45 3.02 15.51
N THR A 26 -0.37 2.73 16.53
CA THR A 26 -0.29 1.48 17.31
C THR A 26 -1.68 0.89 17.57
N ASN A 27 -1.71 -0.34 18.11
CA ASN A 27 -2.89 -0.98 18.65
C ASN A 27 -3.00 -0.90 20.18
N LYS A 28 -2.21 -0.01 20.81
CA LYS A 28 -2.12 0.07 22.27
C LYS A 28 -3.21 1.00 22.81
N PRO A 29 -4.19 0.50 23.57
CA PRO A 29 -5.11 1.36 24.29
C PRO A 29 -4.35 2.10 25.39
N VAL A 30 -4.47 3.43 25.42
CA VAL A 30 -3.85 4.30 26.42
C VAL A 30 -4.82 4.60 27.54
N PHE A 31 -6.10 4.79 27.20
CA PHE A 31 -7.12 5.18 28.15
C PHE A 31 -8.46 4.55 27.81
N LEU A 32 -9.27 4.29 28.84
CA LEU A 32 -10.61 3.74 28.68
C LEU A 32 -11.57 4.45 29.63
N LEU A 33 -12.63 5.01 29.07
CA LEU A 33 -13.72 5.65 29.80
C LEU A 33 -14.95 4.76 29.73
N LEU A 34 -15.51 4.39 30.88
CA LEU A 34 -16.75 3.63 30.96
C LEU A 34 -17.92 4.55 31.29
N ASN A 35 -19.02 4.42 30.56
CA ASN A 35 -20.25 5.15 30.85
C ASN A 35 -20.86 4.72 32.20
N LYS A 36 -20.67 3.46 32.59
CA LYS A 36 -21.15 2.88 33.85
C LYS A 36 -20.17 1.85 34.40
N LYS A 37 -20.04 1.78 35.73
CA LYS A 37 -19.17 0.82 36.44
C LYS A 37 -19.48 -0.65 36.11
N GLU A 38 -20.75 -0.98 35.86
CA GLU A 38 -21.18 -2.35 35.50
C GLU A 38 -20.65 -2.83 34.13
N PHE A 39 -20.18 -1.91 33.28
CA PHE A 39 -19.66 -2.23 31.95
C PHE A 39 -18.19 -2.67 31.92
N VAL A 40 -17.54 -2.87 33.07
CA VAL A 40 -16.19 -3.46 33.12
C VAL A 40 -16.13 -4.80 32.37
N SER A 41 -17.18 -5.61 32.46
CA SER A 41 -17.30 -6.88 31.71
C SER A 41 -17.34 -6.71 30.17
N LYS A 42 -17.59 -5.50 29.68
CA LYS A 42 -17.68 -5.17 28.24
C LYS A 42 -16.38 -4.63 27.65
N ILE A 43 -15.35 -4.41 28.47
CA ILE A 43 -14.02 -3.96 28.00
C ILE A 43 -13.50 -4.82 26.84
N PRO A 44 -13.56 -6.17 26.86
CA PRO A 44 -13.08 -6.97 25.73
C PRO A 44 -13.83 -6.71 24.41
N ILE A 45 -15.11 -6.34 24.48
CA ILE A 45 -15.92 -6.00 23.30
C ILE A 45 -15.52 -4.62 22.78
N MET A 46 -15.32 -3.65 23.69
CA MET A 46 -14.86 -2.31 23.34
C MET A 46 -13.48 -2.37 22.67
N LEU A 47 -12.55 -3.16 23.22
CA LEU A 47 -11.20 -3.29 22.68
C LEU A 47 -11.16 -3.93 21.29
N LYS A 48 -12.14 -4.78 20.95
CA LYS A 48 -12.28 -5.42 19.63
C LYS A 48 -12.84 -4.50 18.55
N LYS A 49 -13.40 -3.33 18.91
CA LYS A 49 -13.96 -2.38 17.93
C LYS A 49 -12.88 -1.67 17.12
N TYR A 50 -11.67 -1.52 17.66
CA TYR A 50 -10.56 -0.95 16.93
C TYR A 50 -9.86 -2.05 16.11
N ASP A 51 -10.12 -2.07 14.81
CA ASP A 51 -9.38 -2.95 13.91
C ASP A 51 -8.10 -2.25 13.44
N TYR A 52 -7.03 -2.47 14.19
CA TYR A 52 -5.72 -1.95 13.84
C TYR A 52 -5.21 -2.48 12.49
N ASN A 53 -5.63 -3.69 12.09
CA ASN A 53 -5.21 -4.22 10.80
C ASN A 53 -5.82 -3.39 9.68
N ASP A 54 -7.10 -3.06 9.74
CA ASP A 54 -7.72 -2.21 8.72
C ASP A 54 -7.11 -0.80 8.71
N TYR A 55 -6.84 -0.24 9.90
CA TYR A 55 -6.22 1.07 10.02
C TYR A 55 -4.84 1.16 9.33
N ILE A 56 -3.93 0.20 9.50
CA ILE A 56 -2.60 0.28 8.87
C ILE A 56 -2.63 0.19 7.32
N TYR A 57 -3.74 -0.25 6.74
CA TYR A 57 -3.97 -0.24 5.28
C TYR A 57 -4.85 0.93 4.81
N SER A 58 -5.15 1.90 5.68
CA SER A 58 -6.00 3.05 5.37
C SER A 58 -5.20 4.30 4.97
N TYR A 59 -5.86 5.24 4.29
CA TYR A 59 -5.31 6.58 4.01
C TYR A 59 -4.96 7.31 5.31
N SER A 60 -5.80 7.16 6.35
CA SER A 60 -5.56 7.78 7.64
C SER A 60 -4.17 7.45 8.16
N PHE A 61 -3.78 6.17 8.17
CA PHE A 61 -2.44 5.74 8.61
C PHE A 61 -1.31 6.40 7.79
N TYR A 62 -1.45 6.45 6.46
CA TYR A 62 -0.50 7.15 5.60
C TYR A 62 -0.38 8.64 5.95
N ALA A 63 -1.51 9.34 6.05
CA ALA A 63 -1.57 10.76 6.38
C ALA A 63 -1.00 11.05 7.78
N GLU A 64 -1.14 10.12 8.73
CA GLU A 64 -0.53 10.23 10.05
C GLU A 64 0.99 10.13 9.98
N LEU A 65 1.51 9.14 9.25
CA LEU A 65 2.95 9.01 9.03
C LEU A 65 3.52 10.25 8.35
N LYS A 66 2.83 10.79 7.33
CA LYS A 66 3.25 12.03 6.65
C LYS A 66 3.29 13.22 7.62
N ARG A 67 2.28 13.39 8.48
CA ARG A 67 2.31 14.43 9.52
C ARG A 67 3.48 14.28 10.49
N HIS A 68 3.84 13.05 10.86
CA HIS A 68 5.01 12.80 11.71
C HIS A 68 6.33 13.06 10.96
N LEU A 69 6.37 12.82 9.64
CA LEU A 69 7.49 13.19 8.79
C LEU A 69 7.66 14.71 8.79
N ASP A 70 6.60 15.44 8.43
CA ASP A 70 6.63 16.90 8.25
C ASP A 70 6.92 17.65 9.56
N SER A 71 6.56 17.07 10.70
CA SER A 71 6.87 17.60 12.03
C SER A 71 8.24 17.17 12.58
N GLY A 72 9.00 16.36 11.85
CA GLY A 72 10.30 15.84 12.28
C GLY A 72 10.25 14.81 13.41
N GLN A 73 9.08 14.20 13.66
CA GLN A 73 8.86 13.24 14.74
C GLN A 73 9.20 11.79 14.34
N LEU A 74 9.30 11.48 13.04
CA LEU A 74 9.73 10.17 12.54
C LEU A 74 11.22 9.92 12.72
N THR A 75 11.64 9.65 13.96
CA THR A 75 13.01 9.22 14.27
C THR A 75 13.13 7.68 14.27
N LYS A 76 14.35 7.15 14.09
CA LYS A 76 14.61 5.69 14.23
C LYS A 76 14.17 5.16 15.60
N ALA A 77 14.34 5.94 16.67
CA ALA A 77 13.90 5.58 18.01
C ALA A 77 12.38 5.48 18.11
N PHE A 78 11.66 6.49 17.63
CA PHE A 78 10.20 6.50 17.57
C PHE A 78 9.67 5.28 16.80
N LEU A 79 10.23 5.00 15.62
CA LEU A 79 9.83 3.85 14.81
C LEU A 79 10.11 2.52 15.51
N THR A 80 11.23 2.40 16.22
CA THR A 80 11.56 1.19 16.98
C THR A 80 10.58 0.98 18.15
N GLU A 81 10.17 2.05 18.83
CA GLU A 81 9.19 1.97 19.92
C GLU A 81 7.77 1.65 19.41
N THR A 82 7.41 2.25 18.26
CA THR A 82 6.05 2.20 17.69
C THR A 82 5.84 0.93 16.86
N PHE A 83 6.76 0.61 15.95
CA PHE A 83 6.67 -0.49 14.99
C PHE A 83 7.53 -1.70 15.36
N GLY A 84 8.50 -1.53 16.27
CA GLY A 84 9.39 -2.61 16.66
C GLY A 84 10.49 -2.87 15.64
N LYS A 85 10.76 -4.14 15.37
CA LYS A 85 11.90 -4.57 14.55
C LYS A 85 11.68 -4.26 13.07
N VAL A 86 12.67 -3.61 12.45
CA VAL A 86 12.76 -3.43 11.00
C VAL A 86 12.73 -4.80 10.30
N SER A 87 11.85 -4.95 9.32
CA SER A 87 11.71 -6.19 8.54
C SER A 87 12.83 -6.33 7.50
N ARG A 88 13.22 -5.23 6.86
CA ARG A 88 14.32 -5.17 5.89
C ARG A 88 14.88 -3.74 5.83
N GLU A 89 16.19 -3.62 5.68
CA GLU A 89 16.88 -2.38 5.35
C GLU A 89 17.43 -2.50 3.92
N ILE A 90 17.29 -1.43 3.13
CA ILE A 90 17.83 -1.32 1.78
C ILE A 90 18.55 0.02 1.70
N GLU A 91 19.82 0.01 1.30
CA GLU A 91 20.61 1.22 1.07
C GLU A 91 20.68 1.46 -0.44
N GLU A 92 20.31 2.67 -0.86
CA GLU A 92 20.39 3.13 -2.25
C GLU A 92 21.79 3.70 -2.55
N GLU A 93 22.14 3.84 -3.84
CA GLU A 93 23.47 4.30 -4.26
C GLU A 93 23.79 5.73 -3.81
N ASP A 94 22.76 6.55 -3.57
CA ASP A 94 22.87 7.92 -3.07
C ASP A 94 23.02 8.01 -1.54
N GLY A 95 23.04 6.87 -0.85
CA GLY A 95 23.16 6.78 0.62
C GLY A 95 21.83 6.82 1.36
N ILE A 96 20.69 6.91 0.67
CA ILE A 96 19.37 6.83 1.30
C ILE A 96 19.14 5.41 1.86
N LYS A 97 18.77 5.35 3.14
CA LYS A 97 18.43 4.10 3.84
C LYS A 97 16.92 3.94 3.94
N ASN A 98 16.40 2.90 3.32
CA ASN A 98 14.99 2.53 3.38
C ASN A 98 14.75 1.47 4.45
N LEU A 99 14.03 1.86 5.50
CA LEU A 99 13.58 0.96 6.57
C LEU A 99 12.17 0.46 6.28
N ILE A 100 12.03 -0.86 6.11
CA ILE A 100 10.75 -1.51 5.80
C ILE A 100 10.18 -2.15 7.06
N PHE A 101 8.98 -1.75 7.44
CA PHE A 101 8.18 -2.32 8.53
C PHE A 101 6.97 -3.05 7.95
N ARG A 102 7.18 -4.28 7.44
CA ARG A 102 6.15 -5.04 6.71
C ARG A 102 4.87 -5.23 7.51
N LYS A 103 4.98 -5.55 8.80
CA LYS A 103 3.82 -5.77 9.69
C LYS A 103 2.98 -4.50 9.91
N ASN A 104 3.58 -3.34 9.69
CA ASN A 104 2.98 -2.03 9.91
C ASN A 104 2.67 -1.32 8.60
N ASN A 105 2.78 -2.02 7.46
CA ASN A 105 2.48 -1.46 6.15
C ASN A 105 3.30 -0.20 5.77
N ALA A 106 4.52 -0.03 6.31
CA ALA A 106 5.28 1.21 6.19
C ALA A 106 6.69 1.00 5.64
N LYS A 107 7.15 1.92 4.80
CA LYS A 107 8.54 2.10 4.35
C LYS A 107 8.92 3.55 4.64
N ILE A 108 10.01 3.75 5.37
CA ILE A 108 10.50 5.08 5.75
C ILE A 108 11.92 5.23 5.21
N SER A 109 12.16 6.26 4.41
CA SER A 109 13.48 6.58 3.85
C SER A 109 14.19 7.59 4.75
N PHE A 110 15.48 7.35 5.00
CA PHE A 110 16.33 8.18 5.82
C PHE A 110 17.54 8.67 5.02
N ASP A 111 17.82 9.96 5.13
CA ASP A 111 19.11 10.56 4.79
C ASP A 111 19.87 10.81 6.10
N GLY A 112 20.91 10.01 6.33
CA GLY A 112 21.60 9.91 7.62
C GLY A 112 20.65 9.48 8.76
N ASP A 113 20.31 10.44 9.63
CA ASP A 113 19.39 10.25 10.76
C ASP A 113 18.03 10.93 10.58
N SER A 114 17.84 11.68 9.49
CA SER A 114 16.60 12.39 9.21
C SER A 114 15.71 11.54 8.31
N ALA A 115 14.45 11.34 8.71
CA ALA A 115 13.46 10.77 7.80
C ALA A 115 13.14 11.80 6.70
N VAL A 116 13.13 11.34 5.45
CA VAL A 116 12.92 12.19 4.26
C VAL A 116 11.71 11.77 3.44
N LYS A 117 11.26 10.52 3.57
CA LYS A 117 10.12 9.99 2.80
C LYS A 117 9.35 8.94 3.59
N VAL A 118 8.04 8.93 3.38
CA VAL A 118 7.14 7.86 3.81
C VAL A 118 6.47 7.28 2.57
N ASP A 119 6.57 5.97 2.41
CA ASP A 119 5.78 5.19 1.47
C ASP A 119 4.96 4.17 2.28
N VAL A 120 3.68 3.97 1.97
CA VAL A 120 2.93 2.80 2.43
C VAL A 120 2.70 1.90 1.24
N ILE A 121 3.17 0.68 1.36
CA ILE A 121 3.16 -0.32 0.31
C ILE A 121 2.28 -1.42 0.85
N ASN A 122 1.15 -1.77 0.22
CA ASN A 122 0.20 -2.78 0.72
C ASN A 122 0.86 -4.16 0.89
N TYR A 123 1.62 -4.33 1.96
CA TYR A 123 2.49 -5.48 2.16
C TYR A 123 1.66 -6.74 2.43
N ARG A 124 0.42 -6.61 2.92
CA ARG A 124 -0.51 -7.74 3.03
C ARG A 124 -0.84 -8.33 1.68
N ALA A 125 -1.15 -7.48 0.70
CA ALA A 125 -1.38 -7.96 -0.66
C ALA A 125 -0.10 -8.55 -1.25
N TYR A 126 1.05 -7.93 -0.97
CA TYR A 126 2.34 -8.38 -1.51
C TYR A 126 2.76 -9.71 -0.92
N ASP A 127 2.56 -9.93 0.37
CA ASP A 127 2.87 -11.18 1.06
C ASP A 127 1.85 -12.27 0.70
N LEU A 128 0.56 -11.94 0.59
CA LEU A 128 -0.47 -12.90 0.16
C LEU A 128 -0.22 -13.37 -1.27
N HIS A 129 0.14 -12.45 -2.16
CA HIS A 129 0.30 -12.74 -3.58
C HIS A 129 1.76 -12.96 -4.00
N LYS A 130 2.72 -12.79 -3.10
CA LYS A 130 4.16 -12.95 -3.39
C LYS A 130 4.59 -12.24 -4.69
N THR A 131 3.92 -11.14 -5.00
CA THR A 131 4.07 -10.34 -6.22
C THR A 131 3.50 -8.96 -5.93
N ALA A 132 4.14 -7.94 -6.50
CA ALA A 132 3.76 -6.56 -6.38
C ALA A 132 3.87 -5.84 -7.72
N ILE A 133 3.06 -4.80 -7.90
CA ILE A 133 3.21 -3.82 -8.98
C ILE A 133 3.68 -2.54 -8.30
N LEU A 134 4.97 -2.25 -8.43
CA LEU A 134 5.61 -1.14 -7.73
C LEU A 134 5.23 0.21 -8.35
N GLU A 135 5.03 0.24 -9.67
CA GLU A 135 4.61 1.40 -10.45
C GLU A 135 3.61 0.95 -11.52
N TYR A 136 2.58 1.76 -11.75
CA TYR A 136 1.67 1.64 -12.89
C TYR A 136 1.30 3.04 -13.38
N LYS A 137 1.92 3.47 -14.48
CA LYS A 137 1.77 4.82 -15.00
C LYS A 137 1.15 4.78 -16.39
N VAL A 138 0.01 5.45 -16.55
CA VAL A 138 -0.62 5.60 -17.86
C VAL A 138 0.20 6.59 -18.70
N THR A 139 0.56 6.19 -19.91
CA THR A 139 1.34 6.98 -20.87
C THR A 139 0.56 7.17 -22.16
N GLY A 140 0.98 8.10 -23.02
CA GLY A 140 0.38 8.29 -24.34
C GLY A 140 0.24 9.75 -24.75
N GLU A 141 -0.04 9.94 -26.02
CA GLU A 141 -0.22 11.22 -26.69
C GLU A 141 -1.46 11.13 -27.59
N ASP A 142 -2.19 12.23 -27.80
CA ASP A 142 -3.36 12.48 -28.68
C ASP A 142 -4.16 11.29 -29.27
N TYR A 143 -3.51 10.37 -29.98
CA TYR A 143 -4.13 9.26 -30.70
C TYR A 143 -3.80 7.87 -30.16
N SER A 144 -2.98 7.77 -29.12
CA SER A 144 -2.59 6.51 -28.51
C SER A 144 -2.48 6.59 -26.99
N ILE A 145 -2.73 5.46 -26.35
CA ILE A 145 -2.56 5.31 -24.91
C ILE A 145 -1.83 4.00 -24.62
N GLY A 146 -0.86 4.09 -23.72
CA GLY A 146 0.01 3.01 -23.26
C GLY A 146 0.19 3.09 -21.75
N PHE A 147 1.15 2.34 -21.24
CA PHE A 147 1.50 2.42 -19.83
C PHE A 147 2.90 1.86 -19.56
N ASP A 148 3.51 2.35 -18.49
CA ASP A 148 4.69 1.79 -17.86
C ASP A 148 4.26 0.99 -16.62
N ILE A 149 4.95 -0.10 -16.34
CA ILE A 149 4.67 -0.96 -15.19
C ILE A 149 5.94 -1.61 -14.64
N THR A 150 6.11 -1.55 -13.33
CA THR A 150 7.18 -2.26 -12.62
C THR A 150 6.59 -3.39 -11.79
N ILE A 151 7.08 -4.62 -12.01
CA ILE A 151 6.57 -5.82 -11.35
C ILE A 151 7.67 -6.44 -10.50
N SER A 152 7.43 -6.59 -9.19
CA SER A 152 8.36 -7.27 -8.27
C SER A 152 7.92 -8.70 -7.97
N ASN A 153 8.89 -9.61 -7.97
CA ASN A 153 8.71 -11.00 -7.59
C ASN A 153 9.20 -11.24 -6.17
N LEU A 154 8.27 -11.55 -5.26
CA LEU A 154 8.57 -11.81 -3.85
C LEU A 154 8.31 -13.28 -3.47
N SER A 155 8.44 -14.20 -4.44
CA SER A 155 8.19 -15.62 -4.21
C SER A 155 9.21 -16.25 -3.26
N ASP A 156 8.75 -16.73 -2.09
CA ASP A 156 9.59 -17.42 -1.10
C ASP A 156 10.26 -18.70 -1.66
N SER A 157 9.70 -19.29 -2.72
CA SER A 157 10.14 -20.58 -3.28
C SER A 157 11.18 -20.46 -4.41
N GLU A 158 11.95 -19.37 -4.48
CA GLU A 158 12.95 -19.09 -5.54
C GLU A 158 12.43 -19.13 -7.00
N LYS A 159 11.11 -19.22 -7.19
CA LYS A 159 10.51 -19.33 -8.52
C LYS A 159 10.77 -18.05 -9.30
N THR A 160 11.45 -18.22 -10.43
CA THR A 160 11.70 -17.14 -11.40
C THR A 160 10.48 -16.98 -12.30
N ILE A 161 9.98 -15.75 -12.44
CA ILE A 161 8.90 -15.43 -13.37
C ILE A 161 9.45 -15.48 -14.79
N LYS A 162 8.78 -16.22 -15.68
CA LYS A 162 9.09 -16.30 -17.11
C LYS A 162 8.33 -15.25 -17.90
N TYR A 163 7.01 -15.15 -17.69
CA TYR A 163 6.15 -14.18 -18.36
C TYR A 163 5.13 -13.61 -17.40
N VAL A 164 4.76 -12.35 -17.61
CA VAL A 164 3.58 -11.74 -17.00
C VAL A 164 2.65 -11.27 -18.11
N TYR A 165 1.44 -11.81 -18.13
CA TYR A 165 0.38 -11.38 -19.03
C TYR A 165 -0.50 -10.38 -18.32
N ILE A 166 -0.60 -9.18 -18.87
CA ILE A 166 -1.19 -8.01 -18.23
C ILE A 166 -2.41 -7.62 -19.06
N THR A 167 -3.59 -7.69 -18.45
CA THR A 167 -4.85 -7.36 -19.13
C THR A 167 -5.32 -5.98 -18.71
N VAL A 168 -5.50 -5.09 -19.67
CA VAL A 168 -5.92 -3.71 -19.47
C VAL A 168 -7.17 -3.37 -20.29
N THR A 169 -8.00 -2.49 -19.76
CA THR A 169 -9.17 -1.94 -20.46
C THR A 169 -9.06 -0.43 -20.61
N ALA A 170 -9.21 0.05 -21.84
CA ALA A 170 -9.29 1.46 -22.16
C ALA A 170 -10.73 1.97 -22.07
N ARG A 171 -10.90 3.19 -21.52
CA ARG A 171 -12.17 3.91 -21.46
C ARG A 171 -12.04 5.34 -21.94
N ASN A 172 -13.16 5.90 -22.43
CA ASN A 172 -13.27 7.30 -22.80
C ASN A 172 -13.56 8.20 -21.57
N PRO A 173 -13.58 9.54 -21.71
CA PRO A 173 -13.86 10.47 -20.61
C PRO A 173 -15.22 10.27 -19.91
N VAL A 174 -16.20 9.69 -20.60
CA VAL A 174 -17.53 9.37 -20.05
C VAL A 174 -17.65 7.91 -19.59
N SER A 175 -16.50 7.23 -19.42
CA SER A 175 -16.37 5.86 -18.91
C SER A 175 -16.86 4.72 -19.80
N ASP A 176 -17.17 4.99 -21.07
CA ASP A 176 -17.48 3.92 -22.02
C ASP A 176 -16.23 3.09 -22.34
N LYS A 177 -16.42 1.78 -22.48
CA LYS A 177 -15.36 0.85 -22.85
C LYS A 177 -14.98 1.03 -24.32
N ILE A 178 -13.70 1.29 -24.57
CA ILE A 178 -13.12 1.31 -25.93
C ILE A 178 -12.63 -0.08 -26.31
N GLY A 179 -11.97 -0.78 -25.40
CA GLY A 179 -11.46 -2.12 -25.67
C GLY A 179 -10.70 -2.73 -24.50
N THR A 180 -10.40 -4.02 -24.61
CA THR A 180 -9.56 -4.77 -23.67
C THR A 180 -8.43 -5.42 -24.46
N LYS A 181 -7.21 -5.37 -23.93
CA LYS A 181 -6.03 -6.03 -24.50
C LYS A 181 -5.23 -6.73 -23.43
N THR A 182 -4.57 -7.82 -23.82
CA THR A 182 -3.58 -8.50 -22.98
C THR A 182 -2.22 -8.38 -23.64
N VAL A 183 -1.28 -7.76 -22.92
CA VAL A 183 0.12 -7.65 -23.33
C VAL A 183 0.99 -8.60 -22.50
N ARG A 184 2.22 -8.86 -22.96
CA ARG A 184 3.12 -9.83 -22.32
C ARG A 184 4.46 -9.17 -21.98
N ALA A 185 4.72 -9.04 -20.69
CA ALA A 185 6.03 -8.75 -20.13
C ALA A 185 6.88 -10.04 -20.10
N ILE A 186 8.14 -9.93 -20.51
CA ILE A 186 9.07 -11.06 -20.64
C ILE A 186 10.12 -10.96 -19.53
N GLY A 187 10.28 -12.04 -18.75
CA GLY A 187 11.32 -12.16 -17.73
C GLY A 187 12.68 -12.57 -18.32
N PRO A 188 13.61 -13.09 -17.50
CA PRO A 188 13.39 -13.61 -16.15
C PRO A 188 13.31 -12.53 -15.05
N ILE A 189 12.34 -12.65 -14.13
CA ILE A 189 12.34 -11.88 -12.86
C ILE A 189 12.59 -12.86 -11.73
N LYS A 190 13.80 -12.87 -11.15
CA LYS A 190 14.15 -13.79 -10.07
C LYS A 190 13.42 -13.42 -8.78
N SER A 191 13.39 -14.34 -7.82
CA SER A 191 12.86 -14.00 -6.49
C SER A 191 13.72 -12.91 -5.85
N GLY A 192 13.06 -11.87 -5.33
CA GLY A 192 13.69 -10.68 -4.77
C GLY A 192 13.92 -9.55 -5.78
N ASP A 193 13.81 -9.82 -7.08
CA ASP A 193 14.04 -8.86 -8.16
C ASP A 193 12.73 -8.20 -8.63
N TYR A 194 12.87 -7.24 -9.54
CA TYR A 194 11.79 -6.60 -10.27
C TYR A 194 12.09 -6.54 -11.77
N GLY A 195 11.07 -6.28 -12.57
CA GLY A 195 11.20 -5.99 -14.00
C GLY A 195 10.34 -4.80 -14.39
N ASP A 196 10.92 -3.94 -15.22
CA ASP A 196 10.29 -2.72 -15.74
C ASP A 196 9.89 -2.91 -17.20
N TYR A 197 8.68 -2.49 -17.53
CA TYR A 197 8.12 -2.70 -18.86
C TYR A 197 7.37 -1.47 -19.32
N SER A 198 7.60 -1.07 -20.57
CA SER A 198 6.82 -0.05 -21.26
C SER A 198 6.01 -0.68 -22.39
N PHE A 199 4.72 -0.38 -22.42
CA PHE A 199 3.79 -0.80 -23.47
C PHE A 199 3.21 0.41 -24.16
N GLU A 200 4.04 1.05 -24.97
CA GLU A 200 3.65 2.15 -25.83
C GLU A 200 2.53 1.74 -26.80
N ASN A 201 1.63 2.68 -27.09
CA ASN A 201 0.60 2.51 -28.12
C ASN A 201 -0.28 1.25 -27.94
N THR A 202 -0.58 0.88 -26.69
CA THR A 202 -1.42 -0.29 -26.39
C THR A 202 -2.78 -0.15 -27.07
N PHE A 203 -3.38 1.04 -27.09
CA PHE A 203 -4.59 1.34 -27.87
C PHE A 203 -4.35 2.53 -28.79
N TYR A 204 -4.90 2.46 -30.00
CA TYR A 204 -4.98 3.59 -30.94
C TYR A 204 -6.42 4.10 -30.94
N SER A 205 -6.66 5.24 -30.32
CA SER A 205 -7.97 5.90 -30.26
C SER A 205 -7.82 7.33 -29.76
N SER A 206 -8.36 8.29 -30.51
CA SER A 206 -8.45 9.70 -30.11
C SER A 206 -9.39 9.97 -28.94
N THR A 207 -10.17 8.96 -28.52
CA THR A 207 -11.12 9.06 -27.41
C THR A 207 -10.67 8.30 -26.17
N ALA A 208 -9.58 7.54 -26.24
CA ALA A 208 -9.07 6.81 -25.08
C ALA A 208 -8.41 7.77 -24.10
N LYS A 209 -8.87 7.73 -22.84
CA LYS A 209 -8.36 8.62 -21.79
C LYS A 209 -7.88 7.89 -20.55
N TYR A 210 -8.51 6.77 -20.21
CA TYR A 210 -8.19 6.01 -19.00
C TYR A 210 -7.81 4.58 -19.35
N LEU A 211 -6.81 4.05 -18.66
CA LEU A 211 -6.47 2.62 -18.66
C LEU A 211 -6.65 2.05 -17.27
N SER A 212 -7.41 0.96 -17.17
CA SER A 212 -7.52 0.20 -15.93
C SER A 212 -6.86 -1.16 -16.09
N LEU A 213 -6.04 -1.53 -15.11
CA LEU A 213 -5.49 -2.86 -14.99
C LEU A 213 -6.56 -3.83 -14.45
N ASP A 214 -6.93 -4.84 -15.24
CA ASP A 214 -8.04 -5.74 -14.92
C ASP A 214 -7.61 -7.12 -14.44
N ALA A 215 -6.47 -7.64 -14.90
CA ALA A 215 -5.98 -8.94 -14.47
C ALA A 215 -4.49 -9.11 -14.77
N ILE A 216 -3.83 -9.94 -13.96
CA ILE A 216 -2.47 -10.42 -14.21
C ILE A 216 -2.45 -11.95 -14.20
N LYS A 217 -1.79 -12.55 -15.19
CA LYS A 217 -1.42 -13.96 -15.18
C LYS A 217 0.10 -14.09 -15.20
N ILE A 218 0.68 -14.72 -14.19
CA ILE A 218 2.11 -14.96 -14.06
C ILE A 218 2.39 -16.41 -14.47
N GLN A 219 3.37 -16.61 -15.33
CA GLN A 219 3.91 -17.92 -15.66
C GLN A 219 5.34 -17.99 -15.17
N TYR A 220 5.65 -18.99 -14.34
CA TYR A 220 6.99 -19.23 -13.82
C TYR A 220 7.81 -20.12 -14.77
N MET A 221 9.14 -20.14 -14.57
CA MET A 221 10.05 -20.96 -15.39
C MET A 221 9.78 -22.47 -15.27
N ASP A 222 9.23 -22.92 -14.14
CA ASP A 222 8.80 -24.31 -13.90
C ASP A 222 7.47 -24.67 -14.59
N GLY A 223 6.87 -23.73 -15.33
CA GLY A 223 5.59 -23.91 -16.02
C GLY A 223 4.35 -23.66 -15.14
N SER A 224 4.50 -23.47 -13.84
CA SER A 224 3.38 -23.15 -12.95
C SER A 224 2.80 -21.76 -13.26
N ILE A 225 1.51 -21.58 -13.00
CA ILE A 225 0.75 -20.37 -13.34
C ILE A 225 0.06 -19.83 -12.09
N LYS A 226 0.10 -18.51 -11.93
CA LYS A 226 -0.69 -17.77 -10.95
C LYS A 226 -1.60 -16.77 -11.67
N LEU A 227 -2.88 -16.77 -11.33
CA LEU A 227 -3.85 -15.82 -11.87
C LEU A 227 -4.31 -14.87 -10.76
N LEU A 228 -4.30 -13.57 -11.07
CA LEU A 228 -4.78 -12.49 -10.21
C LEU A 228 -5.92 -11.78 -10.94
N ASN A 229 -7.09 -11.73 -10.30
CA ASN A 229 -8.24 -10.99 -10.79
C ASN A 229 -8.11 -9.49 -10.50
N LYS A 230 -9.06 -8.68 -10.98
CA LYS A 230 -9.05 -7.23 -10.81
C LYS A 230 -8.87 -6.76 -9.37
N ALA A 231 -9.60 -7.34 -8.43
CA ALA A 231 -9.52 -6.96 -7.03
C ALA A 231 -8.14 -7.28 -6.44
N GLN A 232 -7.61 -8.47 -6.75
CA GLN A 232 -6.27 -8.88 -6.31
C GLN A 232 -5.18 -8.03 -6.96
N THR A 233 -5.32 -7.73 -8.25
CA THR A 233 -4.38 -6.88 -8.98
C THR A 233 -4.36 -5.47 -8.41
N ARG A 234 -5.53 -4.86 -8.14
CA ARG A 234 -5.60 -3.57 -7.45
C ARG A 234 -4.94 -3.63 -6.08
N ALA A 235 -5.17 -4.70 -5.32
CA ALA A 235 -4.59 -4.85 -3.99
C ALA A 235 -3.05 -4.90 -4.03
N ILE A 236 -2.45 -5.47 -5.08
CA ILE A 236 -0.99 -5.57 -5.22
C ILE A 236 -0.34 -4.41 -5.98
N THR A 237 -1.10 -3.40 -6.39
CA THR A 237 -0.53 -2.17 -6.97
C THR A 237 -0.19 -1.20 -5.86
N THR A 238 1.04 -0.66 -5.85
CA THR A 238 1.37 0.46 -4.98
C THR A 238 0.40 1.58 -5.30
N VAL A 239 -0.35 2.01 -4.30
CA VAL A 239 -1.20 3.19 -4.41
C VAL A 239 -0.31 4.38 -4.05
N ASP A 240 -0.10 5.29 -5.00
CA ASP A 240 0.34 6.62 -4.63
C ASP A 240 -0.87 7.35 -4.03
N TRP A 241 -0.90 7.44 -2.71
CA TRP A 241 -1.97 8.08 -1.97
C TRP A 241 -2.01 9.60 -2.18
N GLU A 242 -0.96 10.21 -2.75
CA GLU A 242 -0.97 11.62 -3.18
C GLU A 242 -1.58 11.80 -4.59
N GLU A 243 -1.53 10.77 -5.46
CA GLU A 243 -2.19 10.78 -6.78
C GLU A 243 -3.65 10.26 -6.78
N GLU A 244 -4.10 9.57 -5.73
CA GLU A 244 -5.50 9.17 -5.55
C GLU A 244 -6.44 10.33 -5.15
N GLY A 245 -6.36 11.44 -5.88
CA GLY A 245 -7.45 12.39 -6.09
C GLY A 245 -8.66 11.80 -6.84
N ASN A 246 -8.87 10.48 -6.81
CA ASN A 246 -9.98 9.76 -7.44
C ASN A 246 -10.52 8.63 -6.55
N ARG A 247 -11.30 9.03 -5.54
CA ARG A 247 -12.54 8.37 -5.08
C ARG A 247 -12.49 6.84 -4.97
N THR A 248 -12.32 6.35 -3.75
CA THR A 248 -13.50 5.83 -3.05
C THR A 248 -13.73 6.74 -1.84
N LEU A 249 -14.85 7.46 -1.86
CA LEU A 249 -15.41 8.07 -0.68
C LEU A 249 -15.58 6.92 0.33
N ASP A 250 -14.85 6.97 1.44
CA ASP A 250 -15.36 6.36 2.66
C ASP A 250 -16.53 7.26 3.09
N ASP A 251 -17.73 6.79 2.78
CA ASP A 251 -18.93 7.10 3.58
C ASP A 251 -18.85 6.33 4.91
#